data_AF-A0A9X3MQY8-F1
#
_entry.id   AF-A0A9X3MQY8-F1
#
_cell.length_a   1.000
_cell.length_b   1.000
_cell.length_c   1.000
_cell.angle_alpha   90.00
_cell.angle_beta   90.00
_cell.angle_gamma   90.00
#
_symmetry.space_group_name_H-M   'P 1'
#
loop_
_entity.id
_entity.type
_entity.pdbx_description
1 polymer ?
#
loop_
_entity_poly.entity_id
_entity_poly.type
_entity_poly.pdbx_seq_one_letter_code
_entity_poly.pdbx_strand_id
1 'polypeptide(L)'
;MPELVAAGGRTRVRDIRRFWHVVQAPPSLLKRLEPAYYVFITLAIGGPLVYGTASAALSEVATPHAVGIWGPSIALVALLAVMRWGAVQGPVVFSVADITHLLGAPLRRAELVLGRLIRGLLMWTGAAAVVAGLVVVGVAGDHRGVDAVRAAGFVVAIAILGLLGVVGAALVAGSARVDRATRRAAWPSVVVAAGLVVLADSSPAGRHIALWSGPWGWAVQPLAGTAAAWPVAVVLLAALTAAITALAVRRRGATPTERHLLRAEARGGAVAAMYSMNARYVRRSLTAVSAGPVAARGANRLKPPRSPRLAVAWRDAIAALAVPQRLGESLVLAAGGTAICLINGAHPVAVGAGALTIYAGASRLLEPLRAEVDKPGRVRVLLRAPIGKVLVQHALVPLVVVVIGALLAIAGCAAAGALPDHGGAAALLAVLATPSITLCAALSSRRGGTLPPSLLAFTYGDSSGMSVGFIFGWIVLWPLVAMATGAVPIGIVVHDGPSALPQFVVALVLLPTLLARGLAAEMFAP
;
A
#
# COMPACT_ATOMS: atom_id res chain seq x y z
N MET A 1 -37.95 -25.13 -22.92
CA MET A 1 -37.28 -23.81 -23.08
C MET A 1 -37.45 -23.14 -24.45
N PRO A 2 -37.71 -23.83 -25.58
CA PRO A 2 -37.91 -23.15 -26.87
C PRO A 2 -39.05 -22.11 -26.86
N GLU A 3 -40.13 -22.35 -26.12
CA GLU A 3 -41.30 -21.45 -26.10
C GLU A 3 -41.09 -20.12 -25.36
N LEU A 4 -40.15 -20.04 -24.41
CA LEU A 4 -39.86 -18.80 -23.69
C LEU A 4 -38.95 -17.84 -24.47
N VAL A 5 -38.32 -18.31 -25.55
CA VAL A 5 -37.45 -17.50 -26.42
C VAL A 5 -38.25 -16.79 -27.52
N ALA A 6 -39.43 -17.30 -27.86
CA ALA A 6 -40.27 -16.76 -28.93
C ALA A 6 -40.94 -15.41 -28.59
N ALA A 7 -41.16 -15.11 -27.31
CA ALA A 7 -41.59 -13.79 -26.86
C ALA A 7 -40.35 -12.97 -26.49
N GLY A 8 -40.00 -11.94 -27.28
CA GLY A 8 -38.80 -11.10 -27.12
C GLY A 8 -38.66 -10.32 -25.79
N GLY A 9 -39.29 -10.75 -24.70
CA GLY A 9 -39.13 -10.23 -23.35
C GLY A 9 -37.82 -10.68 -22.72
N ARG A 10 -37.02 -9.72 -22.24
CA ARG A 10 -35.83 -9.99 -21.43
C ARG A 10 -36.19 -10.84 -20.21
N THR A 11 -35.71 -12.08 -20.15
CA THR A 11 -35.91 -13.01 -19.03
C THR A 11 -35.40 -12.40 -17.72
N ARG A 12 -36.22 -12.42 -16.66
CA ARG A 12 -35.81 -11.83 -15.37
C ARG A 12 -34.86 -12.79 -14.65
N VAL A 13 -33.87 -12.25 -13.95
CA VAL A 13 -32.88 -13.05 -13.19
C VAL A 13 -33.56 -13.94 -12.14
N ARG A 14 -34.69 -13.50 -11.58
CA ARG A 14 -35.48 -14.25 -10.60
C ARG A 14 -36.01 -15.57 -11.17
N ASP A 15 -36.39 -15.60 -12.43
CA ASP A 15 -36.98 -16.78 -13.08
C ASP A 15 -35.92 -17.84 -13.33
N ILE A 16 -34.73 -17.42 -13.78
CA ILE A 16 -33.56 -18.29 -13.96
C ILE A 16 -33.10 -18.86 -12.62
N ARG A 17 -33.07 -18.05 -11.54
CA ARG A 17 -32.76 -18.57 -10.20
C ARG A 17 -33.78 -19.61 -9.75
N ARG A 18 -35.07 -19.36 -9.99
CA ARG A 18 -36.14 -20.31 -9.64
C ARG A 18 -35.96 -21.61 -10.41
N PHE A 19 -35.64 -21.56 -11.69
CA PHE A 19 -35.32 -22.73 -12.51
C PHE A 19 -34.11 -23.50 -11.95
N TRP A 20 -32.99 -22.83 -11.68
CA TRP A 20 -31.80 -23.50 -11.16
C TRP A 20 -31.99 -24.07 -9.75
N HIS A 21 -32.83 -23.46 -8.92
CA HIS A 21 -33.20 -24.03 -7.63
C HIS A 21 -33.97 -25.35 -7.75
N VAL A 22 -34.64 -25.58 -8.89
CA VAL A 22 -35.32 -26.85 -9.20
C VAL A 22 -34.34 -27.86 -9.80
N VAL A 23 -33.42 -27.42 -10.67
CA VAL A 23 -32.50 -28.31 -11.41
C VAL A 23 -31.27 -28.73 -10.61
N GLN A 24 -30.72 -27.83 -9.78
CA GLN A 24 -29.57 -28.14 -8.94
C GLN A 24 -30.01 -28.17 -7.48
N ALA A 25 -29.78 -29.31 -6.83
CA ALA A 25 -29.90 -29.40 -5.40
C ALA A 25 -29.03 -28.31 -4.75
N PRO A 26 -29.59 -27.47 -3.87
CA PRO A 26 -28.82 -26.44 -3.20
C PRO A 26 -27.61 -27.07 -2.50
N PRO A 27 -26.42 -26.42 -2.52
CA PRO A 27 -25.30 -26.91 -1.73
C PRO A 27 -25.74 -27.06 -0.28
N SER A 28 -25.33 -28.16 0.35
CA SER A 28 -25.70 -28.47 1.73
C SER A 28 -25.42 -27.29 2.66
N LEU A 29 -26.21 -27.15 3.72
CA LEU A 29 -26.08 -26.07 4.69
C LEU A 29 -24.64 -26.00 5.25
N LEU A 30 -24.02 -27.15 5.47
CA LEU A 30 -22.61 -27.30 5.85
C LEU A 30 -21.65 -26.62 4.86
N LYS A 31 -21.79 -26.88 3.55
CA LYS A 31 -20.96 -26.27 2.50
C LYS A 31 -21.19 -24.76 2.37
N ARG A 32 -22.39 -24.28 2.71
CA ARG A 32 -22.69 -22.84 2.75
C ARG A 32 -22.08 -22.15 3.97
N LEU A 33 -22.03 -22.85 5.10
CA LEU A 33 -21.43 -22.37 6.35
C LEU A 33 -19.91 -22.53 6.38
N GLU A 34 -19.33 -23.38 5.54
CA GLU A 34 -17.89 -23.64 5.50
C GLU A 34 -17.03 -22.35 5.48
N PRO A 35 -17.31 -21.32 4.66
CA PRO A 35 -16.55 -20.07 4.72
C PRO A 35 -16.76 -19.31 6.04
N ALA A 36 -17.98 -19.31 6.58
CA ALA A 36 -18.29 -18.67 7.86
C ALA A 36 -17.61 -19.41 9.03
N TYR A 37 -17.52 -20.73 8.95
CA TYR A 37 -16.80 -21.59 9.89
C TYR A 37 -15.30 -21.32 9.85
N TYR A 38 -14.67 -21.26 8.67
CA TYR A 38 -13.25 -20.89 8.56
C TYR A 38 -12.97 -19.48 9.08
N VAL A 39 -13.83 -18.51 8.76
CA VAL A 39 -13.73 -17.14 9.30
C VAL A 39 -13.87 -17.16 10.82
N PHE A 40 -14.87 -17.86 11.35
CA PHE A 40 -15.11 -17.98 12.77
C PHE A 40 -13.91 -18.63 13.49
N ILE A 41 -13.38 -19.74 12.99
CA ILE A 41 -12.20 -20.40 13.58
C ILE A 41 -10.98 -19.49 13.51
N THR A 42 -10.75 -18.83 12.38
CA THR A 42 -9.61 -17.90 12.23
C THR A 42 -9.74 -16.75 13.24
N LEU A 43 -10.94 -16.23 13.44
CA LEU A 43 -11.22 -15.18 14.43
C LEU A 43 -11.20 -15.71 15.87
N ALA A 44 -11.64 -16.94 16.14
CA ALA A 44 -11.68 -17.50 17.49
C ALA A 44 -10.29 -17.90 17.98
N ILE A 45 -9.43 -18.41 17.08
CA ILE A 45 -8.05 -18.81 17.41
C ILE A 45 -7.11 -17.61 17.28
N GLY A 46 -7.14 -16.92 16.13
CA GLY A 46 -6.26 -15.79 15.86
C GLY A 46 -6.70 -14.51 16.55
N GLY A 47 -8.00 -14.31 16.76
CA GLY A 47 -8.54 -13.08 17.33
C GLY A 47 -8.07 -12.78 18.74
N PRO A 48 -8.05 -13.73 19.70
CA PRO A 48 -7.51 -13.48 21.04
C PRO A 48 -6.02 -13.14 21.04
N LEU A 49 -5.21 -13.80 20.21
CA LEU A 49 -3.78 -13.52 20.07
C LEU A 49 -3.52 -12.13 19.46
N VAL A 50 -4.24 -11.81 18.39
CA VAL A 50 -4.21 -10.49 17.76
C VAL A 50 -4.77 -9.43 18.70
N TYR A 51 -5.82 -9.75 19.46
CA TYR A 51 -6.45 -8.83 20.41
C TYR A 51 -5.49 -8.51 21.55
N GLY A 52 -4.88 -9.50 22.21
CA GLY A 52 -3.96 -9.24 23.33
C GLY A 52 -2.70 -8.48 22.88
N THR A 53 -2.12 -8.84 21.74
CA THR A 53 -0.94 -8.15 21.21
C THR A 53 -1.27 -6.76 20.68
N ALA A 54 -2.37 -6.61 19.94
CA ALA A 54 -2.80 -5.30 19.43
C ALA A 54 -3.33 -4.41 20.54
N SER A 55 -4.03 -4.92 21.56
CA SER A 55 -4.57 -4.08 22.64
C SER A 55 -3.46 -3.50 23.50
N ALA A 56 -2.41 -4.28 23.80
CA ALA A 56 -1.24 -3.80 24.53
C ALA A 56 -0.44 -2.77 23.72
N ALA A 57 -0.18 -3.04 22.43
CA ALA A 57 0.51 -2.09 21.57
C ALA A 57 -0.33 -0.82 21.29
N LEU A 58 -1.65 -0.97 21.16
CA LEU A 58 -2.56 0.14 20.91
C LEU A 58 -2.84 0.93 22.19
N SER A 59 -2.79 0.36 23.39
CA SER A 59 -2.97 1.16 24.60
C SER A 59 -1.86 2.19 24.70
N GLU A 60 -0.60 1.83 24.43
CA GLU A 60 0.52 2.77 24.46
C GLU A 60 0.39 3.91 23.42
N VAL A 61 -0.15 3.62 22.23
CA VAL A 61 -0.10 4.55 21.09
C VAL A 61 -1.43 5.27 20.84
N ALA A 62 -2.57 4.61 21.05
CA ALA A 62 -3.90 5.11 20.71
C ALA A 62 -4.49 5.95 21.86
N THR A 63 -3.88 7.08 22.19
CA THR A 63 -4.49 8.07 23.10
C THR A 63 -5.50 8.94 22.34
N PRO A 64 -6.50 9.57 23.02
CA PRO A 64 -7.40 10.53 22.36
C PRO A 64 -6.64 11.67 21.66
N HIS A 65 -5.50 12.06 22.23
CA HIS A 65 -4.60 13.04 21.66
C HIS A 65 -3.95 12.54 20.36
N ALA A 66 -3.37 11.33 20.37
CA ALA A 66 -2.79 10.72 19.17
C ALA A 66 -3.85 10.48 18.09
N VAL A 67 -5.07 10.09 18.46
CA VAL A 67 -6.21 9.95 17.53
C VAL A 67 -6.56 11.31 16.91
N GLY A 68 -6.50 12.40 17.67
CA GLY A 68 -6.70 13.75 17.14
C GLY A 68 -5.61 14.25 16.21
N ILE A 69 -4.37 13.79 16.38
CA ILE A 69 -3.22 14.18 15.52
C ILE A 69 -3.16 13.31 14.26
N TRP A 70 -3.18 11.98 14.43
CA TRP A 70 -2.93 11.02 13.36
C TRP A 70 -4.20 10.51 12.68
N GLY A 71 -5.32 10.52 13.38
CA GLY A 71 -6.57 9.92 12.93
C GLY A 71 -7.08 10.45 11.60
N PRO A 72 -7.21 11.78 11.38
CA PRO A 72 -7.64 12.33 10.10
C PRO A 72 -6.76 11.88 8.92
N SER A 73 -5.44 11.84 9.14
CA SER A 73 -4.44 11.48 8.13
C SER A 73 -4.51 10.00 7.77
N ILE A 74 -4.58 9.12 8.78
CA ILE A 74 -4.75 7.68 8.61
C ILE A 74 -6.09 7.39 7.91
N ALA A 75 -7.18 8.03 8.35
CA ALA A 75 -8.50 7.87 7.76
C ALA A 75 -8.56 8.31 6.28
N LEU A 76 -7.88 9.41 5.92
CA LEU A 76 -7.77 9.88 4.53
C LEU A 76 -7.05 8.84 3.65
N VAL A 77 -5.89 8.37 4.10
CA VAL A 77 -5.08 7.38 3.36
C VAL A 77 -5.85 6.05 3.24
N ALA A 78 -6.49 5.60 4.32
CA ALA A 78 -7.29 4.38 4.35
C ALA A 78 -8.50 4.48 3.38
N LEU A 79 -9.24 5.59 3.43
CA LEU A 79 -10.36 5.84 2.53
C LEU A 79 -9.93 5.74 1.06
N LEU A 80 -8.82 6.40 0.72
CA LEU A 80 -8.31 6.39 -0.65
C LEU A 80 -7.77 5.01 -1.06
N ALA A 81 -7.13 4.28 -0.14
CA ALA A 81 -6.69 2.91 -0.38
C ALA A 81 -7.87 1.98 -0.69
N VAL A 82 -8.96 2.06 0.10
CA VAL A 82 -10.20 1.29 -0.13
C VAL A 82 -10.84 1.69 -1.46
N MET A 83 -10.94 2.99 -1.78
CA MET A 83 -11.44 3.43 -3.08
C MET A 83 -10.60 2.86 -4.25
N ARG A 84 -9.27 2.87 -4.12
CA ARG A 84 -8.36 2.34 -5.13
C ARG A 84 -8.39 0.82 -5.23
N TRP A 85 -8.73 0.11 -4.15
CA TRP A 85 -9.00 -1.33 -4.22
C TRP A 85 -10.14 -1.64 -5.20
N GLY A 86 -11.06 -0.69 -5.41
CA GLY A 86 -12.05 -0.69 -6.49
C GLY A 86 -11.51 -0.90 -7.90
N ALA A 87 -10.32 -0.37 -8.18
CA ALA A 87 -9.67 -0.51 -9.49
C ALA A 87 -9.15 -1.93 -9.72
N VAL A 88 -8.87 -2.66 -8.66
CA VAL A 88 -8.19 -3.96 -8.70
C VAL A 88 -9.17 -5.11 -8.56
N GLN A 89 -10.02 -5.09 -7.53
CA GLN A 89 -11.07 -6.09 -7.32
C GLN A 89 -12.43 -5.41 -7.24
N GLY A 90 -12.56 -4.47 -6.31
CA GLY A 90 -13.80 -3.80 -5.96
C GLY A 90 -14.81 -4.70 -5.25
N PRO A 91 -15.93 -4.12 -4.79
CA PRO A 91 -16.89 -4.81 -3.92
C PRO A 91 -17.69 -5.92 -4.63
N VAL A 92 -17.64 -5.97 -5.96
CA VAL A 92 -18.42 -6.90 -6.78
C VAL A 92 -17.44 -7.81 -7.51
N VAL A 93 -17.34 -9.04 -7.03
CA VAL A 93 -16.43 -10.03 -7.61
C VAL A 93 -17.21 -11.08 -8.40
N PHE A 94 -16.67 -11.42 -9.58
CA PHE A 94 -17.14 -12.51 -10.43
C PHE A 94 -15.98 -13.48 -10.66
N SER A 95 -16.29 -14.78 -10.76
CA SER A 95 -15.31 -15.76 -11.26
C SER A 95 -15.18 -15.62 -12.79
N VAL A 96 -14.11 -16.15 -13.38
CA VAL A 96 -13.98 -16.19 -14.85
C VAL A 96 -15.16 -16.95 -15.47
N ALA A 97 -15.54 -18.08 -14.86
CA ALA A 97 -16.68 -18.89 -15.29
C ALA A 97 -18.02 -18.14 -15.19
N ASP A 98 -18.24 -17.36 -14.13
CA ASP A 98 -19.46 -16.54 -13.98
C ASP A 98 -19.58 -15.55 -15.14
N ILE A 99 -18.46 -14.99 -15.59
CA ILE A 99 -18.45 -13.95 -16.61
C ILE A 99 -18.76 -14.54 -17.97
N THR A 100 -18.09 -15.63 -18.33
CA THR A 100 -18.28 -16.31 -19.62
C THR A 100 -19.70 -16.84 -19.77
N HIS A 101 -20.30 -17.38 -18.69
CA HIS A 101 -21.63 -18.00 -18.75
C HIS A 101 -22.78 -17.04 -18.43
N LEU A 102 -22.63 -16.14 -17.44
CA LEU A 102 -23.75 -15.29 -16.97
C LEU A 102 -23.75 -13.88 -17.58
N LEU A 103 -22.57 -13.30 -17.85
CA LEU A 103 -22.50 -11.95 -18.42
C LEU A 103 -22.54 -11.95 -19.96
N GLY A 104 -22.31 -13.10 -20.60
CA GLY A 104 -22.58 -13.33 -22.01
C GLY A 104 -24.07 -13.57 -22.32
N ALA A 105 -24.85 -14.00 -21.33
CA ALA A 105 -26.30 -14.17 -21.46
C ALA A 105 -27.03 -12.81 -21.52
N PRO A 106 -28.21 -12.70 -22.17
CA PRO A 106 -28.99 -11.46 -22.32
C PRO A 106 -29.70 -11.04 -21.02
N LEU A 107 -28.98 -11.01 -19.90
CA LEU A 107 -29.48 -10.68 -18.57
C LEU A 107 -29.24 -9.22 -18.20
N ARG A 108 -30.13 -8.67 -17.37
CA ARG A 108 -29.97 -7.34 -16.80
C ARG A 108 -28.81 -7.34 -15.79
N ARG A 109 -27.62 -6.94 -16.25
CA ARG A 109 -26.38 -6.88 -15.43
C ARG A 109 -26.57 -6.17 -14.09
N ALA A 110 -27.36 -5.09 -14.08
CA ALA A 110 -27.65 -4.30 -12.88
C ALA A 110 -28.28 -5.13 -11.74
N GLU A 111 -29.07 -6.16 -12.06
CA GLU A 111 -29.71 -7.03 -11.07
C GLU A 111 -28.73 -8.07 -10.52
N LEU A 112 -27.85 -8.61 -11.38
CA LEU A 112 -26.78 -9.54 -10.98
C LEU A 112 -25.77 -8.87 -10.04
N VAL A 113 -25.42 -7.62 -10.32
CA VAL A 113 -24.46 -6.85 -9.55
C VAL A 113 -25.03 -6.43 -8.18
N LEU A 114 -26.31 -6.06 -8.09
CA LEU A 114 -26.89 -5.47 -6.87
C LEU A 114 -26.72 -6.35 -5.63
N GLY A 115 -27.07 -7.64 -5.73
CA GLY A 115 -26.96 -8.56 -4.58
C GLY A 115 -25.51 -8.85 -4.16
N ARG A 116 -24.55 -8.72 -5.08
CA ARG A 116 -23.11 -8.83 -4.76
C ARG A 116 -22.58 -7.53 -4.16
N LEU A 117 -23.03 -6.39 -4.68
CA LEU A 117 -22.70 -5.07 -4.16
C LEU A 117 -23.17 -4.93 -2.72
N ILE A 118 -24.43 -5.24 -2.41
CA ILE A 118 -24.97 -5.16 -1.04
C ILE A 118 -24.14 -5.99 -0.06
N ARG A 119 -23.79 -7.23 -0.43
CA ARG A 119 -22.93 -8.08 0.41
C ARG A 119 -21.54 -7.47 0.59
N GLY A 120 -20.94 -6.94 -0.48
CA GLY A 120 -19.67 -6.22 -0.40
C GLY A 120 -19.73 -5.03 0.55
N LEU A 121 -20.80 -4.22 0.46
CA LEU A 121 -21.02 -3.08 1.36
C LEU A 121 -21.12 -3.55 2.81
N LEU A 122 -21.98 -4.52 3.11
CA LEU A 122 -22.17 -5.04 4.47
C LEU A 122 -20.88 -5.61 5.07
N MET A 123 -20.14 -6.42 4.31
CA MET A 123 -18.89 -7.02 4.79
C MET A 123 -17.84 -5.97 5.16
N TRP A 124 -17.65 -4.96 4.32
CA TRP A 124 -16.63 -3.94 4.57
C TRP A 124 -17.05 -2.91 5.63
N THR A 125 -18.34 -2.54 5.68
CA THR A 125 -18.87 -1.72 6.78
C THR A 125 -18.68 -2.44 8.12
N GLY A 126 -18.96 -3.74 8.17
CA GLY A 126 -18.70 -4.57 9.35
C GLY A 126 -17.22 -4.63 9.71
N ALA A 127 -16.33 -4.86 8.74
CA ALA A 127 -14.89 -4.87 8.97
C ALA A 127 -14.38 -3.52 9.51
N ALA A 128 -14.86 -2.39 8.96
CA ALA A 128 -14.51 -1.06 9.46
C ALA A 128 -15.01 -0.83 10.90
N ALA A 129 -16.22 -1.31 11.24
CA ALA A 129 -16.74 -1.26 12.61
C ALA A 129 -15.88 -2.07 13.60
N VAL A 130 -15.41 -3.26 13.18
CA VAL A 130 -14.49 -4.09 14.00
C VAL A 130 -13.18 -3.37 14.24
N VAL A 131 -12.56 -2.79 13.20
CA VAL A 131 -11.32 -2.01 13.34
C VAL A 131 -11.54 -0.82 14.28
N ALA A 132 -12.67 -0.12 14.17
CA ALA A 132 -13.02 0.98 15.07
C ALA A 132 -13.17 0.51 16.52
N GLY A 133 -13.79 -0.65 16.75
CA GLY A 133 -13.90 -1.26 18.07
C GLY A 133 -12.53 -1.56 18.70
N LEU A 134 -11.57 -2.08 17.92
CA LEU A 134 -10.20 -2.31 18.41
C LEU A 134 -9.51 -1.00 18.81
N VAL A 135 -9.70 0.07 18.04
CA VAL A 135 -9.18 1.40 18.38
C VAL A 135 -9.83 1.93 19.67
N VAL A 136 -11.15 1.78 19.83
CA VAL A 136 -11.86 2.17 21.07
C VAL A 136 -11.31 1.40 22.27
N VAL A 137 -11.07 0.10 22.14
CA VAL A 137 -10.46 -0.72 23.19
C VAL A 137 -9.07 -0.19 23.56
N GLY A 138 -8.22 0.11 22.57
CA GLY A 138 -6.89 0.69 22.81
C GLY A 138 -6.96 2.06 23.51
N VAL A 139 -7.90 2.92 23.09
CA VAL A 139 -8.12 4.24 23.70
C VAL A 139 -8.63 4.12 25.14
N ALA A 140 -9.53 3.19 25.40
CA ALA A 140 -10.08 2.88 26.73
C ALA A 140 -9.12 2.10 27.64
N GLY A 141 -8.02 1.58 27.11
CA GLY A 141 -6.97 0.87 27.84
C GLY A 141 -6.32 1.72 28.94
N ASP A 142 -5.57 1.06 29.82
CA ASP A 142 -4.90 1.65 30.99
C ASP A 142 -5.83 2.46 31.91
N HIS A 143 -7.05 1.96 32.13
CA HIS A 143 -8.06 2.57 33.00
C HIS A 143 -8.51 4.00 32.60
N ARG A 144 -8.20 4.46 31.38
CA ARG A 144 -8.56 5.82 30.93
C ARG A 144 -10.06 6.02 30.78
N GLY A 145 -10.79 4.96 30.45
CA GLY A 145 -12.22 5.00 30.20
C GLY A 145 -12.59 5.80 28.94
N VAL A 146 -13.69 5.43 28.28
CA VAL A 146 -14.26 6.21 27.17
C VAL A 146 -15.75 6.25 27.39
N ASP A 147 -16.34 7.44 27.27
CA ASP A 147 -17.79 7.61 27.29
C ASP A 147 -18.46 6.70 26.24
N ALA A 148 -19.44 5.91 26.66
CA ALA A 148 -20.05 4.88 25.81
C ALA A 148 -20.70 5.47 24.56
N VAL A 149 -21.27 6.68 24.65
CA VAL A 149 -21.91 7.37 23.52
C VAL A 149 -20.86 7.79 22.50
N ARG A 150 -19.72 8.32 22.94
CA ARG A 150 -18.57 8.65 22.06
C ARG A 150 -17.96 7.42 21.41
N ALA A 151 -17.78 6.35 22.17
CA ALA A 151 -17.28 5.07 21.66
C ALA A 151 -18.21 4.52 20.56
N ALA A 152 -19.52 4.46 20.82
CA ALA A 152 -20.51 4.04 19.85
C ALA A 152 -20.54 4.98 18.62
N GLY A 153 -20.50 6.29 18.86
CA GLY A 153 -20.44 7.31 17.81
C GLY A 153 -19.24 7.13 16.88
N PHE A 154 -18.06 6.82 17.42
CA PHE A 154 -16.86 6.54 16.64
C PHE A 154 -16.98 5.28 15.79
N VAL A 155 -17.47 4.18 16.37
CA VAL A 155 -17.68 2.92 15.64
C VAL A 155 -18.63 3.14 14.46
N VAL A 156 -19.74 3.85 14.69
CA VAL A 156 -20.69 4.21 13.64
C VAL A 156 -20.04 5.09 12.58
N ALA A 157 -19.29 6.12 12.98
CA ALA A 157 -18.66 7.06 12.06
C ALA A 157 -17.60 6.39 11.16
N ILE A 158 -16.75 5.52 11.72
CA ILE A 158 -15.77 4.75 10.95
C ILE A 158 -16.44 3.70 10.07
N ALA A 159 -17.54 3.08 10.52
CA ALA A 159 -18.33 2.17 9.69
C ALA A 159 -18.91 2.91 8.47
N ILE A 160 -19.44 4.11 8.65
CA ILE A 160 -19.93 4.96 7.56
C ILE A 160 -18.78 5.39 6.63
N LEU A 161 -17.61 5.73 7.16
CA LEU A 161 -16.42 6.02 6.35
C LEU A 161 -15.97 4.81 5.53
N GLY A 162 -16.01 3.61 6.13
CA GLY A 162 -15.75 2.34 5.44
C GLY A 162 -16.74 2.11 4.30
N LEU A 163 -18.03 2.34 4.56
CA LEU A 163 -19.08 2.29 3.53
C LEU A 163 -18.78 3.28 2.39
N LEU A 164 -18.45 4.53 2.70
CA LEU A 164 -18.06 5.54 1.72
C LEU A 164 -16.89 5.08 0.84
N GLY A 165 -15.86 4.49 1.45
CA GLY A 165 -14.71 3.93 0.73
C GLY A 165 -15.10 2.85 -0.26
N VAL A 166 -15.97 1.92 0.15
CA VAL A 166 -16.38 0.76 -0.66
C VAL A 166 -17.34 1.17 -1.78
N VAL A 167 -18.23 2.11 -1.51
CA VAL A 167 -19.10 2.71 -2.53
C VAL A 167 -18.25 3.49 -3.54
N GLY A 168 -17.25 4.24 -3.06
CA GLY A 168 -16.24 4.87 -3.92
C GLY A 168 -15.48 3.85 -4.77
N ALA A 169 -15.13 2.70 -4.19
CA ALA A 169 -14.51 1.59 -4.91
C ALA A 169 -15.42 1.04 -6.02
N ALA A 170 -16.73 0.96 -5.81
CA ALA A 170 -17.70 0.59 -6.85
C ALA A 170 -17.72 1.62 -8.01
N LEU A 171 -17.64 2.93 -7.69
CA LEU A 171 -17.57 3.98 -8.70
C LEU A 171 -16.27 3.94 -9.51
N VAL A 172 -15.13 3.68 -8.85
CA VAL A 172 -13.83 3.45 -9.50
C VAL A 172 -13.90 2.24 -10.43
N ALA A 173 -14.50 1.15 -9.97
CA ALA A 173 -14.71 -0.07 -10.78
C ALA A 173 -15.59 0.19 -12.01
N GLY A 174 -16.57 1.09 -11.91
CA GLY A 174 -17.47 1.45 -13.01
C GLY A 174 -16.97 2.54 -13.96
N SER A 175 -15.91 3.30 -13.61
CA SER A 175 -15.48 4.45 -14.42
C SER A 175 -13.96 4.61 -14.52
N ALA A 176 -13.44 4.59 -15.75
CA ALA A 176 -12.02 4.89 -16.03
C ALA A 176 -11.62 6.34 -15.71
N ARG A 177 -12.58 7.28 -15.73
CA ARG A 177 -12.32 8.68 -15.33
C ARG A 177 -12.09 8.78 -13.83
N VAL A 178 -12.96 8.15 -13.03
CA VAL A 178 -12.84 8.14 -11.56
C VAL A 178 -11.57 7.40 -11.15
N ASP A 179 -11.28 6.27 -11.78
CA ASP A 179 -10.04 5.51 -11.56
C ASP A 179 -8.76 6.31 -11.87
N ARG A 180 -8.76 7.10 -12.96
CA ARG A 180 -7.64 8.03 -13.24
C ARG A 180 -7.56 9.16 -12.22
N ALA A 181 -8.69 9.69 -11.76
CA ALA A 181 -8.74 10.75 -10.77
C ALA A 181 -8.18 10.27 -9.41
N THR A 182 -8.60 9.10 -8.92
CA THR A 182 -8.09 8.53 -7.66
C THR A 182 -6.61 8.18 -7.75
N ARG A 183 -6.11 7.72 -8.91
CA ARG A 183 -4.68 7.55 -9.15
C ARG A 183 -3.88 8.85 -9.03
N ARG A 184 -4.39 9.93 -9.62
CA ARG A 184 -3.75 11.26 -9.55
C ARG A 184 -3.83 11.85 -8.16
N ALA A 185 -4.92 11.60 -7.44
CA ALA A 185 -5.11 12.06 -6.07
C ALA A 185 -4.25 11.31 -5.03
N ALA A 186 -3.76 10.09 -5.34
CA ALA A 186 -2.98 9.27 -4.42
C ALA A 186 -1.86 10.02 -3.68
N TRP A 187 -1.04 10.80 -4.41
CA TRP A 187 0.08 11.53 -3.82
C TRP A 187 -0.29 12.84 -3.17
N PRO A 188 -1.11 13.70 -3.81
CA PRO A 188 -1.69 14.84 -3.12
C PRO A 188 -2.31 14.44 -1.79
N SER A 189 -3.02 13.31 -1.72
CA SER A 189 -3.60 12.83 -0.46
C SER A 189 -2.57 12.39 0.57
N VAL A 190 -1.43 11.80 0.17
CA VAL A 190 -0.33 11.48 1.12
C VAL A 190 0.33 12.76 1.63
N VAL A 191 0.56 13.74 0.76
CA VAL A 191 1.12 15.05 1.15
C VAL A 191 0.15 15.79 2.07
N VAL A 192 -1.15 15.80 1.74
CA VAL A 192 -2.20 16.37 2.59
C VAL A 192 -2.27 15.63 3.91
N ALA A 193 -2.20 14.29 3.92
CA ALA A 193 -2.18 13.52 5.17
C ALA A 193 -0.98 13.89 6.05
N ALA A 194 0.22 14.05 5.48
CA ALA A 194 1.39 14.52 6.23
C ALA A 194 1.18 15.95 6.76
N GLY A 195 0.68 16.87 5.93
CA GLY A 195 0.36 18.23 6.33
C GLY A 195 -0.70 18.31 7.43
N LEU A 196 -1.70 17.40 7.41
CA LEU A 196 -2.72 17.30 8.46
C LEU A 196 -2.14 16.88 9.81
N VAL A 197 -1.14 15.98 9.82
CA VAL A 197 -0.43 15.60 11.07
C VAL A 197 0.28 16.82 11.64
N VAL A 198 1.10 17.49 10.82
CA VAL A 198 1.87 18.69 11.22
C VAL A 198 0.93 19.79 11.72
N LEU A 199 -0.16 20.02 11.00
CA LEU A 199 -1.16 21.02 11.38
C LEU A 199 -1.84 20.65 12.71
N ALA A 200 -2.22 19.39 12.90
CA ALA A 200 -2.91 18.94 14.11
C ALA A 200 -2.03 18.90 15.37
N ASP A 201 -0.72 18.73 15.18
CA ASP A 201 0.28 18.76 16.24
C ASP A 201 0.65 20.20 16.64
N SER A 202 0.72 21.11 15.67
CA SER A 202 1.18 22.50 15.90
C SER A 202 0.34 23.31 16.89
N SER A 203 -0.98 23.09 16.96
CA SER A 203 -1.88 23.87 17.81
C SER A 203 -3.27 23.24 17.95
N PRO A 204 -4.06 23.60 18.99
CA PRO A 204 -5.47 23.21 19.09
C PRO A 204 -6.32 23.67 17.91
N ALA A 205 -6.05 24.87 17.37
CA ALA A 205 -6.74 25.39 16.20
C ALA A 205 -6.41 24.57 14.95
N GLY A 206 -5.14 24.22 14.74
CA GLY A 206 -4.72 23.34 13.66
C GLY A 206 -5.36 21.96 13.74
N ARG A 207 -5.49 21.40 14.95
CA ARG A 207 -6.23 20.15 15.19
C ARG A 207 -7.70 20.26 14.83
N HIS A 208 -8.35 21.37 15.20
CA HIS A 208 -9.73 21.64 14.81
C HIS A 208 -9.89 21.68 13.28
N ILE A 209 -8.99 22.39 12.58
CA ILE A 209 -8.98 22.44 11.11
C ILE A 209 -8.79 21.04 10.53
N ALA A 210 -7.87 20.24 11.07
CA ALA A 210 -7.63 18.87 10.62
C ALA A 210 -8.87 17.97 10.78
N LEU A 211 -9.58 18.09 11.91
CA LEU A 211 -10.82 17.35 12.17
C LEU A 211 -12.00 17.78 11.28
N TRP A 212 -11.98 19.02 10.77
CA TRP A 212 -13.00 19.54 9.86
C TRP A 212 -12.60 19.51 8.37
N SER A 213 -11.39 19.03 8.06
CA SER A 213 -10.84 19.02 6.70
C SER A 213 -11.59 18.15 5.69
N GLY A 214 -12.45 17.23 6.14
CA GLY A 214 -13.27 16.40 5.27
C GLY A 214 -13.85 15.16 5.97
N PRO A 215 -14.45 14.22 5.20
CA PRO A 215 -15.11 13.03 5.76
C PRO A 215 -14.18 12.14 6.60
N TRP A 216 -12.88 12.14 6.32
CA TRP A 216 -11.87 11.45 7.12
C TRP A 216 -11.68 12.06 8.51
N GLY A 217 -11.73 13.39 8.63
CA GLY A 217 -11.66 14.09 9.92
C GLY A 217 -12.96 13.94 10.71
N TRP A 218 -14.10 14.09 10.03
CA TRP A 218 -15.44 13.93 10.63
C TRP A 218 -15.63 12.57 11.30
N ALA A 219 -15.09 11.51 10.68
CA ALA A 219 -15.20 10.15 11.19
C ALA A 219 -14.47 9.94 12.53
N VAL A 220 -13.47 10.77 12.84
CA VAL A 220 -12.60 10.62 14.00
C VAL A 220 -13.03 11.52 15.17
N GLN A 221 -13.83 12.55 14.90
CA GLN A 221 -14.29 13.52 15.90
C GLN A 221 -14.91 12.91 17.18
N PRO A 222 -15.66 11.80 17.17
CA PRO A 222 -16.24 11.27 18.41
C PRO A 222 -15.19 10.89 19.47
N LEU A 223 -13.97 10.49 19.07
CA LEU A 223 -12.86 10.21 19.99
C LEU A 223 -11.85 11.36 20.12
N ALA A 224 -11.69 12.18 19.08
CA ALA A 224 -10.67 13.24 19.03
C ALA A 224 -11.17 14.67 19.36
N GLY A 225 -12.46 14.93 19.20
CA GLY A 225 -13.04 16.27 19.19
C GLY A 225 -13.49 16.77 20.56
N THR A 226 -13.73 18.08 20.63
CA THR A 226 -14.47 18.69 21.73
C THR A 226 -15.92 18.21 21.72
N ALA A 227 -16.49 17.93 22.89
CA ALA A 227 -17.76 17.20 23.07
C ALA A 227 -18.96 17.65 22.21
N ALA A 228 -19.03 18.92 21.82
CA ALA A 228 -20.26 19.52 21.31
C ALA A 228 -20.55 19.30 19.82
N ALA A 229 -19.55 19.10 18.96
CA ALA A 229 -19.74 19.22 17.50
C ALA A 229 -19.68 17.90 16.70
N TRP A 230 -19.24 16.80 17.32
CA TRP A 230 -19.09 15.52 16.63
C TRP A 230 -20.41 14.95 16.05
N PRO A 231 -21.61 15.15 16.63
CA PRO A 231 -22.84 14.63 16.03
C PRO A 231 -23.11 15.24 14.65
N VAL A 232 -22.82 16.54 14.47
CA VAL A 232 -22.95 17.24 13.19
C VAL A 232 -22.01 16.63 12.15
N ALA A 233 -20.76 16.35 12.53
CA ALA A 233 -19.78 15.73 11.66
C ALA A 233 -20.22 14.33 11.18
N VAL A 234 -20.80 13.52 12.07
CA VAL A 234 -21.35 12.20 11.73
C VAL A 234 -22.55 12.32 10.77
N VAL A 235 -23.44 13.29 10.98
CA VAL A 235 -24.58 13.55 10.08
C VAL A 235 -24.10 13.97 8.69
N LEU A 236 -23.11 14.87 8.60
CA LEU A 236 -22.52 15.28 7.32
C LEU A 236 -21.87 14.09 6.59
N LEU A 237 -21.14 13.26 7.32
CA LEU A 237 -20.54 12.04 6.77
C LEU A 237 -21.61 11.07 6.26
N ALA A 238 -22.70 10.88 7.00
CA ALA A 238 -23.83 10.03 6.61
C ALA A 238 -24.53 10.56 5.36
N ALA A 239 -24.79 11.88 5.29
CA ALA A 239 -25.43 12.52 4.14
C ALA A 239 -24.59 12.38 2.86
N LEU A 240 -23.28 12.64 2.95
CA LEU A 240 -22.35 12.44 1.84
C LEU A 240 -22.34 10.96 1.40
N THR A 241 -22.25 10.04 2.35
CA THR A 241 -22.23 8.60 2.08
C THR A 241 -23.52 8.14 1.41
N ALA A 242 -24.67 8.62 1.85
CA ALA A 242 -25.97 8.33 1.24
C ALA A 242 -26.03 8.83 -0.22
N ALA A 243 -25.58 10.07 -0.48
CA ALA A 243 -25.53 10.63 -1.84
C ALA A 243 -24.63 9.81 -2.78
N ILE A 244 -23.43 9.44 -2.32
CA ILE A 244 -22.48 8.63 -3.09
C ILE A 244 -22.99 7.20 -3.29
N THR A 245 -23.71 6.64 -2.30
CA THR A 245 -24.37 5.33 -2.39
C THR A 245 -25.47 5.34 -3.44
N ALA A 246 -26.34 6.36 -3.43
CA ALA A 246 -27.38 6.53 -4.44
C ALA A 246 -26.77 6.61 -5.85
N LEU A 247 -25.67 7.34 -6.01
CA LEU A 247 -24.94 7.42 -7.29
C LEU A 247 -24.39 6.05 -7.73
N ALA A 248 -23.77 5.29 -6.83
CA ALA A 248 -23.23 3.97 -7.15
C ALA A 248 -24.33 2.97 -7.51
N VAL A 249 -25.45 2.97 -6.77
CA VAL A 249 -26.61 2.14 -7.05
C VAL A 249 -27.18 2.48 -8.42
N ARG A 250 -27.31 3.77 -8.77
CA ARG A 250 -27.75 4.19 -10.12
C ARG A 250 -26.81 3.71 -11.23
N ARG A 251 -25.50 3.59 -10.95
CA ARG A 251 -24.46 3.18 -11.93
C ARG A 251 -24.08 1.70 -11.88
N ARG A 252 -24.76 0.87 -11.07
CA ARG A 252 -24.40 -0.54 -10.82
C ARG A 252 -24.29 -1.44 -12.07
N GLY A 253 -24.92 -1.07 -13.18
CA GLY A 253 -24.86 -1.80 -14.45
C GLY A 253 -23.89 -1.24 -15.50
N ALA A 254 -23.18 -0.14 -15.19
CA ALA A 254 -22.38 0.58 -16.18
C ALA A 254 -20.99 -0.03 -16.44
N THR A 255 -20.59 -1.04 -15.65
CA THR A 255 -19.27 -1.65 -15.76
C THR A 255 -19.21 -2.60 -16.97
N PRO A 256 -18.24 -2.43 -17.89
CA PRO A 256 -18.07 -3.33 -19.03
C PRO A 256 -17.73 -4.77 -18.59
N THR A 257 -18.18 -5.76 -19.36
CA THR A 257 -17.95 -7.18 -19.06
C THR A 257 -16.46 -7.52 -19.13
N GLU A 258 -15.75 -6.93 -20.09
CA GLU A 258 -14.31 -7.07 -20.30
C GLU A 258 -13.54 -6.65 -19.03
N ARG A 259 -14.02 -5.57 -18.37
CA ARG A 259 -13.41 -5.10 -17.12
C ARG A 259 -13.69 -6.03 -15.95
N HIS A 260 -14.80 -6.77 -15.94
CA HIS A 260 -15.01 -7.84 -14.97
C HIS A 260 -14.09 -9.03 -15.27
N LEU A 261 -13.89 -9.38 -16.54
CA LEU A 261 -13.05 -10.52 -16.96
C LEU A 261 -11.59 -10.30 -16.57
N LEU A 262 -11.03 -9.15 -16.96
CA LEU A 262 -9.66 -8.77 -16.61
C LEU A 262 -9.41 -8.81 -15.10
N ARG A 263 -10.40 -8.43 -14.29
CA ARG A 263 -10.32 -8.49 -12.82
C ARG A 263 -10.36 -9.91 -12.28
N ALA A 264 -11.23 -10.75 -12.84
CA ALA A 264 -11.34 -12.14 -12.45
C ALA A 264 -10.05 -12.90 -12.78
N GLU A 265 -9.47 -12.67 -13.96
CA GLU A 265 -8.18 -13.23 -14.37
C GLU A 265 -7.03 -12.72 -13.49
N ALA A 266 -6.97 -11.41 -13.25
CA ALA A 266 -5.98 -10.83 -12.35
C ALA A 266 -6.08 -11.39 -10.92
N ARG A 267 -7.30 -11.59 -10.40
CA ARG A 267 -7.52 -12.23 -9.10
C ARG A 267 -7.06 -13.68 -9.13
N GLY A 268 -7.44 -14.46 -10.15
CA GLY A 268 -7.02 -15.85 -10.29
C GLY A 268 -5.50 -15.99 -10.35
N GLY A 269 -4.85 -15.14 -11.16
CA GLY A 269 -3.39 -15.07 -11.26
C GLY A 269 -2.72 -14.63 -9.95
N ALA A 270 -3.32 -13.67 -9.23
CA ALA A 270 -2.83 -13.26 -7.92
C ALA A 270 -2.95 -14.39 -6.88
N VAL A 271 -4.07 -15.11 -6.85
CA VAL A 271 -4.25 -16.26 -5.95
C VAL A 271 -3.26 -17.36 -6.27
N ALA A 272 -3.09 -17.73 -7.55
CA ALA A 272 -2.08 -18.70 -7.98
C ALA A 272 -0.64 -18.25 -7.62
N ALA A 273 -0.37 -16.95 -7.71
CA ALA A 273 0.92 -16.39 -7.31
C ALA A 273 1.14 -16.39 -5.80
N MET A 274 0.10 -16.20 -4.98
CA MET A 274 0.22 -16.36 -3.53
C MET A 274 0.56 -17.81 -3.17
N TYR A 275 -0.08 -18.79 -3.82
CA TYR A 275 0.23 -20.21 -3.61
C TYR A 275 1.64 -20.61 -4.07
N SER A 276 2.20 -19.92 -5.08
CA SER A 276 3.59 -20.10 -5.52
C SER A 276 4.57 -19.15 -4.83
N MET A 277 4.13 -18.44 -3.77
CA MET A 277 4.92 -17.47 -3.01
C MET A 277 5.64 -16.43 -3.90
N ASN A 278 4.99 -16.03 -5.00
CA ASN A 278 5.46 -15.06 -5.96
C ASN A 278 4.76 -13.71 -5.76
N ALA A 279 5.14 -12.98 -4.71
CA ALA A 279 4.55 -11.69 -4.35
C ALA A 279 4.60 -10.67 -5.51
N ARG A 280 5.57 -10.84 -6.41
CA ARG A 280 5.73 -9.98 -7.57
C ARG A 280 4.70 -10.23 -8.65
N TYR A 281 4.39 -11.49 -8.94
CA TYR A 281 3.32 -11.85 -9.87
C TYR A 281 1.97 -11.42 -9.32
N VAL A 282 1.74 -11.55 -8.00
CA VAL A 282 0.56 -10.96 -7.32
C VAL A 282 0.44 -9.47 -7.67
N ARG A 283 1.48 -8.68 -7.40
CA ARG A 283 1.48 -7.25 -7.71
C ARG A 283 1.22 -6.99 -9.19
N ARG A 284 1.88 -7.72 -10.10
CA ARG A 284 1.71 -7.55 -11.55
C ARG A 284 0.28 -7.83 -11.99
N SER A 285 -0.29 -8.97 -11.60
CA SER A 285 -1.67 -9.33 -11.91
C SER A 285 -2.65 -8.24 -11.45
N LEU A 286 -2.50 -7.76 -10.22
CA LEU A 286 -3.37 -6.71 -9.68
C LEU A 286 -3.18 -5.35 -10.39
N THR A 287 -1.94 -4.98 -10.74
CA THR A 287 -1.67 -3.70 -11.44
C THR A 287 -2.11 -3.70 -12.89
N ALA A 288 -2.11 -4.85 -13.57
CA ALA A 288 -2.52 -4.99 -14.98
C ALA A 288 -3.98 -4.55 -15.20
N VAL A 289 -4.85 -4.75 -14.22
CA VAL A 289 -6.26 -4.31 -14.25
C VAL A 289 -6.40 -2.79 -14.31
N SER A 290 -5.50 -2.10 -13.61
CA SER A 290 -5.58 -0.66 -13.37
C SER A 290 -4.86 0.19 -14.43
N ALA A 291 -3.95 -0.43 -15.18
CA ALA A 291 -3.07 0.26 -16.12
C ALA A 291 -3.61 0.17 -17.56
N GLY A 292 -4.33 1.19 -18.00
CA GLY A 292 -4.28 1.53 -19.43
C GLY A 292 -2.85 1.98 -19.78
N PRO A 293 -2.35 1.74 -21.01
CA PRO A 293 -1.01 2.17 -21.39
C PRO A 293 -0.86 3.67 -21.13
N VAL A 294 0.10 4.02 -20.27
CA VAL A 294 0.50 5.42 -20.10
C VAL A 294 1.20 5.80 -21.38
N ALA A 295 0.49 6.52 -22.25
CA ALA A 295 1.12 7.14 -23.41
C ALA A 295 2.33 7.93 -22.88
N ALA A 296 3.52 7.61 -23.41
CA ALA A 296 4.81 8.15 -23.00
C ALA A 296 4.96 9.63 -23.37
N ARG A 297 4.02 10.48 -22.93
CA ARG A 297 4.05 11.92 -23.14
C ARG A 297 5.13 12.50 -22.23
N GLY A 298 6.30 12.74 -22.80
CA GLY A 298 7.45 13.34 -22.09
C GLY A 298 8.77 12.58 -22.26
N ALA A 299 8.72 11.32 -22.72
CA ALA A 299 9.92 10.49 -22.93
C ALA A 299 10.90 11.08 -23.96
N ASN A 300 10.42 11.91 -24.90
CA ASN A 300 11.23 12.50 -25.97
C ASN A 300 12.11 13.68 -25.54
N ARG A 301 12.16 14.04 -24.23
CA ARG A 301 12.87 15.25 -23.79
C ARG A 301 14.35 15.03 -23.47
N LEU A 302 14.77 13.80 -23.13
CA LEU A 302 16.18 13.51 -22.83
C LEU A 302 16.92 13.06 -24.10
N LYS A 303 17.93 13.82 -24.51
CA LYS A 303 18.82 13.42 -25.61
C LYS A 303 19.55 12.12 -25.25
N PRO A 304 19.73 11.19 -26.19
CA PRO A 304 20.48 9.95 -25.94
C PRO A 304 21.93 10.26 -25.55
N PRO A 305 22.51 9.51 -24.61
CA PRO A 305 23.88 9.74 -24.18
C PRO A 305 24.87 9.33 -25.27
N ARG A 306 25.98 10.06 -25.38
CA ARG A 306 27.08 9.71 -26.30
C ARG A 306 27.84 8.46 -25.84
N SER A 307 27.87 8.19 -24.54
CA SER A 307 28.58 7.03 -23.98
C SER A 307 27.63 5.83 -23.80
N PRO A 308 28.01 4.62 -24.25
CA PRO A 308 27.19 3.42 -24.04
C PRO A 308 27.04 3.05 -22.55
N ARG A 309 27.96 3.49 -21.70
CA ARG A 309 27.93 3.25 -20.25
C ARG A 309 26.71 3.88 -19.55
N LEU A 310 26.15 4.95 -20.10
CA LEU A 310 24.99 5.65 -19.55
C LEU A 310 23.67 5.25 -20.21
N ALA A 311 23.68 4.34 -21.20
CA ALA A 311 22.48 3.96 -21.93
C ALA A 311 21.40 3.35 -21.02
N VAL A 312 21.80 2.51 -20.06
CA VAL A 312 20.88 1.88 -19.09
C VAL A 312 20.28 2.95 -18.15
N ALA A 313 21.11 3.81 -17.56
CA ALA A 313 20.64 4.88 -16.69
C ALA A 313 19.76 5.89 -17.44
N TRP A 314 20.08 6.22 -18.69
CA TRP A 314 19.26 7.08 -19.54
C TRP A 314 17.89 6.45 -19.84
N ARG A 315 17.86 5.16 -20.18
CA ARG A 315 16.62 4.41 -20.40
C ARG A 315 15.74 4.42 -19.15
N ASP A 316 16.34 4.19 -17.99
CA ASP A 316 15.64 4.22 -16.71
C ASP A 316 15.13 5.62 -16.35
N ALA A 317 15.92 6.66 -16.65
CA ALA A 317 15.51 8.04 -16.45
C ALA A 317 14.32 8.40 -17.33
N ILE A 318 14.33 7.99 -18.60
CA ILE A 318 13.17 8.13 -19.51
C ILE A 318 11.97 7.36 -18.98
N ALA A 319 12.16 6.12 -18.52
CA ALA A 319 11.08 5.32 -17.96
C ALA A 319 10.48 5.96 -16.70
N ALA A 320 11.31 6.56 -15.83
CA ALA A 320 10.88 7.30 -14.67
C ALA A 320 10.12 8.58 -15.05
N LEU A 321 10.59 9.34 -16.04
CA LEU A 321 9.93 10.55 -16.55
C LEU A 321 8.62 10.25 -17.28
N ALA A 322 8.50 9.08 -17.91
CA ALA A 322 7.26 8.62 -18.52
C ALA A 322 6.19 8.27 -17.47
N VAL A 323 6.60 8.03 -16.22
CA VAL A 323 5.71 7.76 -15.08
C VAL A 323 6.05 8.73 -13.94
N PRO A 324 5.79 10.04 -14.10
CA PRO A 324 6.22 11.08 -13.14
C PRO A 324 5.62 10.86 -11.76
N GLN A 325 4.49 10.15 -11.68
CA GLN A 325 3.94 9.67 -10.42
C GLN A 325 4.98 8.88 -9.63
N ARG A 326 5.58 7.81 -10.20
CA ARG A 326 6.60 6.95 -9.55
C ARG A 326 7.81 7.73 -9.06
N LEU A 327 8.23 8.70 -9.87
CA LEU A 327 9.32 9.61 -9.53
C LEU A 327 8.96 10.46 -8.31
N GLY A 328 7.77 11.07 -8.31
CA GLY A 328 7.25 11.84 -7.18
C GLY A 328 7.10 10.98 -5.91
N GLU A 329 6.63 9.74 -6.02
CA GLU A 329 6.54 8.81 -4.88
C GLU A 329 7.90 8.58 -4.23
N SER A 330 8.89 8.29 -5.07
CA SER A 330 10.25 8.02 -4.62
C SER A 330 10.85 9.25 -3.94
N LEU A 331 10.63 10.44 -4.51
CA LEU A 331 11.13 11.69 -3.96
C LEU A 331 10.49 12.02 -2.62
N VAL A 332 9.16 11.92 -2.52
CA VAL A 332 8.41 12.20 -1.27
C VAL A 332 8.78 11.19 -0.19
N LEU A 333 8.89 9.90 -0.51
CA LEU A 333 9.30 8.88 0.46
C LEU A 333 10.76 9.08 0.92
N ALA A 334 11.68 9.41 0.00
CA ALA A 334 13.06 9.71 0.35
C ALA A 334 13.18 10.96 1.23
N ALA A 335 12.50 12.05 0.85
CA ALA A 335 12.50 13.29 1.61
C ALA A 335 11.84 13.11 2.98
N GLY A 336 10.64 12.53 3.03
CA GLY A 336 9.91 12.27 4.28
C GLY A 336 10.67 11.32 5.20
N GLY A 337 11.24 10.24 4.67
CA GLY A 337 12.07 9.31 5.44
C GLY A 337 13.33 9.98 6.01
N THR A 338 13.98 10.84 5.22
CA THR A 338 15.14 11.62 5.68
C THR A 338 14.75 12.62 6.77
N ALA A 339 13.65 13.34 6.60
CA ALA A 339 13.13 14.26 7.61
C ALA A 339 12.81 13.53 8.92
N ILE A 340 12.17 12.34 8.86
CA ILE A 340 11.92 11.51 10.03
C ILE A 340 13.23 11.16 10.74
N CYS A 341 14.25 10.72 10.00
CA CYS A 341 15.56 10.39 10.57
C CYS A 341 16.22 11.58 11.29
N LEU A 342 16.12 12.78 10.73
CA LEU A 342 16.77 13.97 11.29
C LEU A 342 16.01 14.51 12.50
N ILE A 343 14.69 14.71 12.37
CA ILE A 343 13.85 15.28 13.44
C ILE A 343 13.81 14.36 14.65
N ASN A 344 13.84 13.04 14.44
CA ASN A 344 13.75 12.04 15.49
C ASN A 344 15.09 11.34 15.74
N GLY A 345 16.21 12.03 15.53
CA GLY A 345 17.56 11.45 15.62
C GLY A 345 17.84 10.71 16.94
N ALA A 346 17.25 11.18 18.06
CA ALA A 346 17.37 10.56 19.38
C ALA A 346 16.49 9.30 19.58
N HIS A 347 15.57 9.00 18.67
CA HIS A 347 14.62 7.89 18.77
C HIS A 347 14.95 6.80 17.74
N PRO A 348 15.72 5.75 18.09
CA PRO A 348 16.28 4.80 17.13
C PRO A 348 15.21 4.08 16.29
N VAL A 349 14.05 3.80 16.89
CA VAL A 349 12.90 3.19 16.18
C VAL A 349 12.36 4.11 15.08
N ALA A 350 12.24 5.42 15.37
CA ALA A 350 11.77 6.40 14.40
C ALA A 350 12.80 6.60 13.27
N VAL A 351 14.10 6.69 13.60
CA VAL A 351 15.16 6.75 12.58
C VAL A 351 15.17 5.50 11.71
N GLY A 352 14.96 4.32 12.31
CA GLY A 352 14.80 3.07 11.57
C GLY A 352 13.61 3.09 10.61
N ALA A 353 12.46 3.58 11.06
CA ALA A 353 11.28 3.77 10.21
C ALA A 353 11.52 4.79 9.08
N GLY A 354 12.27 5.86 9.35
CA GLY A 354 12.73 6.82 8.34
C GLY A 354 13.59 6.16 7.27
N ALA A 355 14.59 5.37 7.68
CA ALA A 355 15.46 4.61 6.77
C ALA A 355 14.69 3.57 5.92
N LEU A 356 13.71 2.88 6.51
CA LEU A 356 12.80 1.99 5.77
C LEU A 356 11.93 2.75 4.77
N THR A 357 11.54 3.99 5.09
CA THR A 357 10.78 4.86 4.19
C THR A 357 11.66 5.27 2.98
N ILE A 358 12.93 5.61 3.21
CA ILE A 358 13.92 5.89 2.16
C ILE A 358 14.11 4.65 1.27
N TYR A 359 14.27 3.47 1.88
CA TYR A 359 14.37 2.18 1.18
C TYR A 359 13.13 1.91 0.31
N ALA A 360 11.93 2.20 0.83
CA ALA A 360 10.68 2.07 0.08
C ALA A 360 10.63 3.05 -1.10
N GLY A 361 11.14 4.28 -0.93
CA GLY A 361 11.34 5.26 -1.99
C GLY A 361 12.21 4.73 -3.12
N ALA A 362 13.44 4.31 -2.80
CA ALA A 362 14.37 3.69 -3.76
C ALA A 362 13.72 2.51 -4.52
N SER A 363 12.99 1.66 -3.79
CA SER A 363 12.30 0.50 -4.33
C SER A 363 11.24 0.83 -5.40
N ARG A 364 10.66 2.05 -5.41
CA ARG A 364 9.67 2.47 -6.42
C ARG A 364 10.26 2.61 -7.82
N LEU A 365 11.54 2.96 -7.92
CA LEU A 365 12.23 3.21 -9.19
C LEU A 365 13.01 2.00 -9.73
N LEU A 366 13.12 0.92 -8.94
CA LEU A 366 13.86 -0.29 -9.31
C LEU A 366 13.09 -1.27 -10.21
N GLU A 367 11.93 -0.90 -10.77
CA GLU A 367 11.20 -1.79 -11.69
C GLU A 367 12.02 -2.22 -12.93
N PRO A 368 12.84 -1.36 -13.56
CA PRO A 368 13.71 -1.77 -14.66
C PRO A 368 14.71 -2.85 -14.26
N LEU A 369 15.41 -2.68 -13.12
CA LEU A 369 16.32 -3.70 -12.57
C LEU A 369 15.63 -5.05 -12.49
N ARG A 370 14.47 -5.04 -11.85
CA ARG A 370 13.72 -6.25 -11.61
C ARG A 370 13.20 -6.87 -12.92
N ALA A 371 12.90 -6.07 -13.94
CA ALA A 371 12.46 -6.57 -15.25
C ALA A 371 13.59 -7.29 -16.01
N GLU A 372 14.84 -6.85 -15.85
CA GLU A 372 16.00 -7.52 -16.43
C GLU A 372 16.30 -8.86 -15.73
N VAL A 373 16.13 -8.92 -14.40
CA VAL A 373 16.27 -10.16 -13.63
C VAL A 373 15.28 -11.23 -14.10
N ASP A 374 14.04 -10.86 -14.44
CA ASP A 374 13.04 -11.81 -14.90
C ASP A 374 13.30 -12.33 -16.32
N LYS A 375 14.05 -11.58 -17.13
CA LYS A 375 14.28 -11.88 -18.55
C LYS A 375 15.75 -11.67 -18.91
N PRO A 376 16.68 -12.45 -18.31
CA PRO A 376 18.11 -12.24 -18.49
C PRO A 376 18.57 -12.42 -19.95
N GLY A 377 17.81 -13.16 -20.76
CA GLY A 377 18.05 -13.29 -22.20
C GLY A 377 18.01 -11.96 -22.96
N ARG A 378 17.21 -10.98 -22.53
CA ARG A 378 17.15 -9.65 -23.18
C ARG A 378 18.47 -8.91 -23.05
N VAL A 379 19.06 -8.92 -21.85
CA VAL A 379 20.37 -8.28 -21.60
C VAL A 379 21.47 -8.97 -22.39
N ARG A 380 21.49 -10.32 -22.39
CA ARG A 380 22.52 -11.10 -23.09
C ARG A 380 22.53 -10.82 -24.59
N VAL A 381 21.36 -10.73 -25.22
CA VAL A 381 21.24 -10.51 -26.66
C VAL A 381 21.48 -9.04 -27.04
N LEU A 382 20.92 -8.07 -26.29
CA LEU A 382 20.89 -6.66 -26.70
C LEU A 382 22.08 -5.84 -26.19
N LEU A 383 22.57 -6.10 -24.97
CA LEU A 383 23.59 -5.27 -24.33
C LEU A 383 24.98 -5.92 -24.30
N ARG A 384 25.07 -7.24 -24.45
CA ARG A 384 26.33 -8.04 -24.41
C ARG A 384 27.25 -7.72 -23.20
N ALA A 385 26.68 -7.19 -22.12
CA ALA A 385 27.39 -6.85 -20.90
C ALA A 385 27.09 -7.88 -19.80
N PRO A 386 28.03 -8.13 -18.87
CA PRO A 386 27.77 -8.96 -17.69
C PRO A 386 26.53 -8.45 -16.93
N ILE A 387 25.63 -9.36 -16.58
CA ILE A 387 24.32 -8.99 -15.98
C ILE A 387 24.52 -8.17 -14.71
N GLY A 388 25.52 -8.52 -13.89
CA GLY A 388 25.82 -7.80 -12.65
C GLY A 388 26.13 -6.33 -12.86
N LYS A 389 26.87 -5.99 -13.92
CA LYS A 389 27.18 -4.60 -14.28
C LYS A 389 25.91 -3.83 -14.67
N VAL A 390 25.01 -4.47 -15.40
CA VAL A 390 23.72 -3.87 -15.81
C VAL A 390 22.83 -3.65 -14.59
N LEU A 391 22.80 -4.57 -13.62
CA LEU A 391 22.05 -4.39 -12.37
C LEU A 391 22.55 -3.21 -11.53
N VAL A 392 23.87 -3.00 -11.45
CA VAL A 392 24.45 -1.82 -10.77
C VAL A 392 24.07 -0.53 -11.49
N GLN A 393 24.07 -0.50 -12.82
CA GLN A 393 23.65 0.67 -13.58
C GLN A 393 22.18 1.03 -13.36
N HIS A 394 21.31 0.03 -13.15
CA HIS A 394 19.90 0.24 -12.80
C HIS A 394 19.69 0.87 -11.40
N ALA A 395 20.69 0.84 -10.53
CA ALA A 395 20.62 1.50 -9.23
C ALA A 395 20.92 3.01 -9.29
N LEU A 396 21.48 3.52 -10.40
CA LEU A 396 21.92 4.92 -10.52
C LEU A 396 20.74 5.91 -10.49
N VAL A 397 19.67 5.66 -11.24
CA VAL A 397 18.51 6.57 -11.26
C VAL A 397 17.79 6.62 -9.91
N PRO A 398 17.46 5.50 -9.25
CA PRO A 398 16.97 5.50 -7.89
C PRO A 398 17.89 6.27 -6.93
N LEU A 399 19.21 6.05 -7.01
CA LEU A 399 20.19 6.70 -6.15
C LEU A 399 20.12 8.22 -6.26
N VAL A 400 20.18 8.76 -7.48
CA VAL A 400 20.13 10.21 -7.72
C VAL A 400 18.84 10.80 -7.16
N VAL A 401 17.69 10.16 -7.39
CA VAL A 401 16.40 10.67 -6.89
C VAL A 401 16.32 10.65 -5.38
N VAL A 402 16.82 9.60 -4.73
CA VAL A 402 16.80 9.49 -3.27
C VAL A 402 17.77 10.50 -2.64
N VAL A 403 18.95 10.72 -3.23
CA VAL A 403 19.89 11.77 -2.79
C VAL A 403 19.26 13.15 -2.91
N ILE A 404 18.60 13.46 -4.03
CA ILE A 404 17.87 14.73 -4.18
C ILE A 404 16.79 14.87 -3.11
N GLY A 405 16.02 13.82 -2.84
CA GLY A 405 15.02 13.80 -1.77
C GLY A 405 15.63 14.06 -0.39
N ALA A 406 16.74 13.42 -0.07
CA ALA A 406 17.46 13.61 1.18
C ALA A 406 17.98 15.05 1.33
N LEU A 407 18.59 15.61 0.28
CA LEU A 407 19.08 17.00 0.27
C LEU A 407 17.94 18.02 0.45
N LEU A 408 16.81 17.82 -0.22
CA LEU A 408 15.62 18.67 -0.06
C LEU A 408 15.08 18.62 1.38
N ALA A 409 15.05 17.43 1.99
CA ALA A 409 14.64 17.28 3.37
C ALA A 409 15.60 17.97 4.34
N ILE A 410 16.92 17.82 4.15
CA ILE A 410 17.94 18.50 4.95
C ILE A 410 17.76 20.01 4.86
N ALA A 411 17.60 20.55 3.65
CA ALA A 411 17.37 21.99 3.44
C ALA A 411 16.07 22.46 4.12
N GLY A 412 14.99 21.68 4.02
CA GLY A 412 13.72 21.97 4.68
C GLY A 412 13.81 21.93 6.21
N CYS A 413 14.44 20.91 6.78
CA CYS A 413 14.67 20.80 8.22
C CYS A 413 15.56 21.93 8.74
N ALA A 414 16.62 22.28 8.00
CA ALA A 414 17.50 23.40 8.35
C ALA A 414 16.75 24.75 8.33
N ALA A 415 15.98 25.02 7.28
CA ALA A 415 15.18 26.23 7.16
C ALA A 415 14.09 26.34 8.25
N ALA A 416 13.55 25.20 8.70
CA ALA A 416 12.59 25.13 9.78
C ALA A 416 13.22 25.17 11.19
N GLY A 417 14.55 25.20 11.31
CA GLY A 417 15.24 25.10 12.60
C GLY A 417 15.01 23.77 13.32
N ALA A 418 14.62 22.72 12.59
CA ALA A 418 14.24 21.41 13.13
C ALA A 418 15.37 20.38 13.09
N LEU A 419 16.61 20.82 12.88
CA LEU A 419 17.78 19.95 12.95
C LEU A 419 18.12 19.66 14.42
N PRO A 420 18.52 18.42 14.75
CA PRO A 420 18.91 18.07 16.11
C PRO A 420 20.24 18.74 16.49
N ASP A 421 20.62 18.61 17.76
CA ASP A 421 21.98 18.90 18.19
C ASP A 421 22.97 18.09 17.33
N HIS A 422 24.04 18.74 16.87
CA HIS A 422 24.95 18.20 15.85
C HIS A 422 24.29 17.89 14.49
N GLY A 423 23.20 18.57 14.16
CA GLY A 423 22.40 18.34 12.95
C GLY A 423 23.16 18.37 11.63
N GLY A 424 24.28 19.11 11.54
CA GLY A 424 25.16 19.07 10.38
C GLY A 424 25.82 17.69 10.17
N ALA A 425 26.24 17.03 11.25
CA ALA A 425 26.82 15.69 11.20
C ALA A 425 25.75 14.64 10.88
N ALA A 426 24.56 14.74 11.51
CA ALA A 426 23.42 13.88 11.20
C ALA A 426 22.97 14.02 9.73
N ALA A 427 22.92 15.25 9.20
CA ALA A 427 22.61 15.52 7.81
C ALA A 427 23.63 14.89 6.85
N LEU A 428 24.93 15.02 7.14
CA LEU A 428 25.99 14.38 6.35
C LEU A 428 25.81 12.85 6.32
N LEU A 429 25.58 12.23 7.49
CA LEU A 429 25.38 10.78 7.59
C LEU A 429 24.12 10.31 6.87
N ALA A 430 23.03 11.07 6.90
CA ALA A 430 21.82 10.75 6.15
C ALA A 430 22.06 10.73 4.62
N VAL A 431 22.83 11.69 4.09
CA VAL A 431 23.24 11.69 2.67
C VAL A 431 24.16 10.51 2.36
N LEU A 432 25.16 10.25 3.21
CA LEU A 432 26.13 9.16 3.00
C LEU A 432 25.51 7.75 3.15
N ALA A 433 24.43 7.60 3.92
CA ALA A 433 23.71 6.34 4.04
C ALA A 433 22.85 6.01 2.81
N THR A 434 22.46 7.03 2.04
CA THR A 434 21.54 6.89 0.89
C THR A 434 22.01 5.90 -0.18
N PRO A 435 23.30 5.89 -0.61
CA PRO A 435 23.82 4.86 -1.51
C PRO A 435 23.64 3.43 -0.99
N SER A 436 23.96 3.18 0.28
CA SER A 436 23.83 1.86 0.90
C SER A 436 22.37 1.42 0.95
N ILE A 437 21.47 2.30 1.39
CA ILE A 437 20.02 2.02 1.45
C ILE A 437 19.47 1.70 0.04
N THR A 438 19.89 2.46 -0.97
CA THR A 438 19.47 2.24 -2.36
C THR A 438 19.98 0.90 -2.90
N LEU A 439 21.22 0.52 -2.59
CA LEU A 439 21.80 -0.75 -2.99
C LEU A 439 21.16 -1.94 -2.25
N CYS A 440 20.80 -1.78 -0.98
CA CYS A 440 19.96 -2.77 -0.26
C CYS A 440 18.63 -2.98 -0.98
N ALA A 441 17.96 -1.90 -1.41
CA ALA A 441 16.73 -1.99 -2.20
C ALA A 441 16.96 -2.70 -3.55
N ALA A 442 18.10 -2.45 -4.20
CA ALA A 442 18.50 -3.11 -5.45
C ALA A 442 18.79 -4.60 -5.26
N LEU A 443 19.48 -4.98 -4.18
CA LEU A 443 19.77 -6.37 -3.82
C LEU A 443 18.50 -7.15 -3.45
N SER A 444 17.56 -6.51 -2.76
CA SER A 444 16.23 -7.09 -2.54
C SER A 444 15.47 -7.26 -3.85
N SER A 445 15.54 -6.25 -4.72
CA SER A 445 14.92 -6.27 -6.05
C SER A 445 15.50 -7.34 -6.96
N ARG A 446 16.79 -7.66 -6.82
CA ARG A 446 17.48 -8.74 -7.52
C ARG A 446 16.90 -10.12 -7.21
N ARG A 447 16.28 -10.31 -6.05
CA ARG A 447 15.70 -11.61 -5.65
C ARG A 447 14.44 -12.01 -6.43
N GLY A 448 13.94 -11.16 -7.33
CA GLY A 448 12.82 -11.51 -8.23
C GLY A 448 11.43 -11.62 -7.59
N GLY A 449 11.35 -11.65 -6.25
CA GLY A 449 10.10 -11.81 -5.51
C GLY A 449 9.55 -13.24 -5.51
N THR A 450 10.35 -14.20 -5.98
CA THR A 450 10.12 -15.65 -5.91
C THR A 450 11.10 -16.25 -4.92
N LEU A 451 10.62 -17.11 -4.02
CA LEU A 451 11.52 -17.86 -3.15
C LEU A 451 12.35 -18.83 -3.99
N PRO A 452 13.68 -18.90 -3.79
CA PRO A 452 14.51 -19.87 -4.48
C PRO A 452 14.00 -21.30 -4.25
N PRO A 453 14.00 -22.18 -5.26
CA PRO A 453 13.62 -23.58 -5.08
C PRO A 453 14.44 -24.27 -3.99
N SER A 454 15.72 -23.90 -3.82
CA SER A 454 16.57 -24.40 -2.73
C SER A 454 16.06 -24.00 -1.35
N LEU A 455 15.57 -22.78 -1.19
CA LEU A 455 14.99 -22.31 0.07
C LEU A 455 13.63 -22.97 0.33
N LEU A 456 12.80 -23.16 -0.71
CA LEU A 456 11.57 -23.93 -0.59
C LEU A 456 11.85 -25.38 -0.19
N ALA A 457 12.78 -26.06 -0.88
CA ALA A 457 13.19 -27.42 -0.56
C ALA A 457 13.71 -27.55 0.88
N PHE A 458 14.54 -26.60 1.32
CA PHE A 458 15.01 -26.54 2.70
C PHE A 458 13.84 -26.38 3.69
N THR A 459 12.88 -25.50 3.39
CA THR A 459 11.72 -25.26 4.27
C THR A 459 10.75 -26.45 4.32
N TYR A 460 10.65 -27.25 3.25
CA TYR A 460 9.83 -28.47 3.23
C TYR A 460 10.46 -29.61 4.06
N GLY A 461 11.78 -29.68 4.12
CA GLY A 461 12.50 -30.70 4.90
C GLY A 461 12.72 -30.33 6.37
N ASP A 462 12.38 -29.12 6.79
CA ASP A 462 12.67 -28.63 8.14
C ASP A 462 11.58 -29.02 9.15
N SER A 463 11.91 -29.93 10.05
CA SER A 463 11.08 -30.35 11.18
C SER A 463 11.25 -29.48 12.44
N SER A 464 12.24 -28.58 12.47
CA SER A 464 12.53 -27.75 13.64
C SER A 464 11.59 -26.56 13.80
N GLY A 465 10.78 -26.26 12.78
CA GLY A 465 9.92 -25.07 12.74
C GLY A 465 10.66 -23.76 12.41
N MET A 466 11.97 -23.81 12.15
CA MET A 466 12.80 -22.66 11.80
C MET A 466 12.58 -22.15 10.37
N SER A 467 11.91 -22.93 9.53
CA SER A 467 11.59 -22.65 8.12
C SER A 467 10.92 -21.29 7.93
N VAL A 468 9.98 -20.97 8.80
CA VAL A 468 9.30 -19.66 8.84
C VAL A 468 10.33 -18.56 9.11
N GLY A 469 11.22 -18.75 10.09
CA GLY A 469 12.31 -17.83 10.41
C GLY A 469 13.26 -17.59 9.23
N PHE A 470 13.61 -18.63 8.47
CA PHE A 470 14.46 -18.49 7.27
C PHE A 470 13.76 -17.73 6.13
N ILE A 471 12.48 -18.01 5.89
CA ILE A 471 11.68 -17.27 4.90
C ILE A 471 11.58 -15.81 5.32
N PHE A 472 11.25 -15.53 6.59
CA PHE A 472 11.18 -14.17 7.10
C PHE A 472 12.53 -13.48 7.01
N GLY A 473 13.61 -14.12 7.45
CA GLY A 473 14.98 -13.61 7.34
C GLY A 473 15.36 -13.27 5.91
N TRP A 474 15.01 -14.14 4.95
CA TRP A 474 15.21 -13.87 3.53
C TRP A 474 14.38 -12.68 3.03
N ILE A 475 13.17 -12.43 3.55
CA ILE A 475 12.35 -11.28 3.15
C ILE A 475 12.91 -9.98 3.76
N VAL A 476 13.28 -10.00 5.04
CA VAL A 476 13.56 -8.79 5.82
C VAL A 476 15.04 -8.41 5.87
N LEU A 477 15.97 -9.27 5.43
CA LEU A 477 17.41 -9.01 5.53
C LEU A 477 17.81 -7.63 4.97
N TRP A 478 17.49 -7.34 3.71
CA TRP A 478 17.91 -6.07 3.10
C TRP A 478 17.19 -4.83 3.67
N PRO A 479 15.89 -4.87 3.99
CA PRO A 479 15.25 -3.84 4.80
C PRO A 479 15.95 -3.60 6.15
N LEU A 480 16.35 -4.67 6.86
CA LEU A 480 17.06 -4.56 8.13
C LEU A 480 18.46 -3.97 7.96
N VAL A 481 19.22 -4.38 6.94
CA VAL A 481 20.53 -3.78 6.65
C VAL A 481 20.36 -2.30 6.31
N ALA A 482 19.38 -1.93 5.46
CA ALA A 482 19.09 -0.53 5.17
C ALA A 482 18.75 0.28 6.44
N MET A 483 17.90 -0.29 7.29
CA MET A 483 17.53 0.30 8.57
C MET A 483 18.75 0.52 9.47
N ALA A 484 19.60 -0.50 9.64
CA ALA A 484 20.82 -0.41 10.45
C ALA A 484 21.80 0.64 9.89
N THR A 485 21.99 0.67 8.57
CA THR A 485 22.92 1.63 7.92
C THR A 485 22.48 3.08 8.04
N GLY A 486 21.17 3.34 8.12
CA GLY A 486 20.65 4.68 8.36
C GLY A 486 20.58 5.03 9.85
N ALA A 487 20.04 4.12 10.67
CA ALA A 487 19.70 4.40 12.06
C ALA A 487 20.90 4.44 13.00
N VAL A 488 21.84 3.49 12.86
CA VAL A 488 22.96 3.37 13.81
C VAL A 488 23.89 4.60 13.76
N PRO A 489 24.38 5.06 12.59
CA PRO A 489 25.27 6.22 12.54
C PRO A 489 24.60 7.51 13.02
N ILE A 490 23.35 7.73 12.60
CA ILE A 490 22.60 8.94 12.96
C ILE A 490 22.29 8.95 14.46
N GLY A 491 21.77 7.84 15.00
CA GLY A 491 21.41 7.75 16.40
C GLY A 491 22.61 7.93 17.34
N ILE A 492 23.74 7.29 17.03
CA ILE A 492 24.97 7.43 17.82
C ILE A 492 25.50 8.87 17.76
N VAL A 493 25.56 9.51 16.59
CA VAL A 493 26.08 10.89 16.51
C VAL A 493 25.16 11.91 17.17
N VAL A 494 23.85 11.71 17.13
CA VAL A 494 22.89 12.59 17.80
C VAL A 494 22.95 12.42 19.32
N HIS A 495 23.18 11.21 19.83
CA HIS A 495 23.22 10.92 21.27
C HIS A 495 24.60 11.17 21.90
N ASP A 496 25.67 10.71 21.26
CA ASP A 496 27.03 10.68 21.81
C ASP A 496 27.95 11.76 21.21
N GLY A 497 27.43 12.57 20.28
CA GLY A 497 28.15 13.65 19.62
C GLY A 497 29.00 13.21 18.42
N PRO A 498 29.76 14.15 17.79
CA PRO A 498 30.41 13.92 16.50
C PRO A 498 31.73 13.13 16.59
N SER A 499 32.11 12.60 17.76
CA SER A 499 33.40 11.89 17.97
C SER A 499 33.54 10.65 17.08
N ALA A 500 32.44 9.92 16.85
CA ALA A 500 32.39 8.74 15.98
C ALA A 500 32.21 9.08 14.48
N LEU A 501 32.04 10.35 14.12
CA LEU A 501 31.74 10.77 12.75
C LEU A 501 32.77 10.27 11.71
N PRO A 502 34.11 10.35 11.93
CA PRO A 502 35.08 9.88 10.94
C PRO A 502 34.94 8.39 10.62
N GLN A 503 34.66 7.57 11.64
CA GLN A 503 34.50 6.12 11.49
C GLN A 503 33.25 5.80 10.66
N PHE A 504 32.13 6.47 10.94
CA PHE A 504 30.91 6.30 10.16
C PHE A 504 31.02 6.81 8.73
N VAL A 505 31.74 7.92 8.50
CA VAL A 505 32.01 8.41 7.13
C VAL A 505 32.78 7.37 6.34
N VAL A 506 33.87 6.82 6.89
CA VAL A 506 34.64 5.75 6.22
C VAL A 506 33.75 4.53 5.95
N ALA A 507 32.98 4.07 6.94
CA ALA A 507 32.10 2.92 6.79
C ALA A 507 31.04 3.13 5.70
N LEU A 508 30.37 4.29 5.68
CA LEU A 508 29.33 4.62 4.72
C LEU A 508 29.87 4.93 3.31
N VAL A 509 31.15 5.29 3.17
CA VAL A 509 31.82 5.40 1.86
C VAL A 509 32.21 4.03 1.31
N LEU A 510 32.67 3.11 2.17
CA LEU A 510 33.11 1.78 1.75
C LEU A 510 31.96 0.80 1.52
N LEU A 511 30.92 0.82 2.37
CA LEU A 511 29.80 -0.12 2.31
C LEU A 511 29.07 -0.17 0.94
N PRO A 512 28.79 0.95 0.26
CA PRO A 512 28.21 0.93 -1.08
C PRO A 512 29.05 0.14 -2.09
N THR A 513 30.38 0.16 -1.96
CA THR A 513 31.26 -0.60 -2.86
C THR A 513 31.10 -2.11 -2.66
N LEU A 514 30.96 -2.57 -1.40
CA LEU A 514 30.71 -3.96 -1.05
C LEU A 514 29.33 -4.41 -1.54
N LEU A 515 28.30 -3.60 -1.30
CA LEU A 515 26.94 -3.88 -1.76
C LEU A 515 26.84 -3.90 -3.30
N ALA A 516 27.53 -2.98 -3.98
CA ALA A 516 27.60 -2.96 -5.45
C ALA A 516 28.34 -4.18 -6.01
N ARG A 517 29.42 -4.64 -5.36
CA ARG A 517 30.09 -5.91 -5.69
C ARG A 517 29.16 -7.10 -5.48
N GLY A 518 28.42 -7.13 -4.37
CA GLY A 518 27.40 -8.15 -4.11
C GLY A 518 26.28 -8.15 -5.16
N LEU A 519 25.87 -6.98 -5.63
CA LEU A 519 24.89 -6.83 -6.71
C LEU A 519 25.45 -7.29 -8.06
N ALA A 520 26.75 -7.07 -8.29
CA ALA A 520 27.45 -7.47 -9.51
C ALA A 520 27.87 -8.96 -9.54
N ALA A 521 27.97 -9.62 -8.40
CA ALA A 521 28.44 -11.00 -8.29
C ALA A 521 27.51 -11.96 -9.04
N GLU A 522 28.04 -12.69 -10.03
CA GLU A 522 27.28 -13.61 -10.90
C GLU A 522 26.88 -14.91 -10.20
N MET A 523 27.55 -15.26 -9.09
CA MET A 523 27.32 -16.48 -8.31
C MET A 523 25.88 -16.63 -7.77
N PHE A 524 25.10 -15.55 -7.80
CA PHE A 524 23.69 -15.51 -7.37
C PHE A 524 22.74 -15.11 -8.50
N ALA A 525 23.17 -15.18 -9.76
CA ALA A 525 22.28 -15.02 -10.91
C ALA A 525 21.59 -16.39 -11.17
N PRO A 526 20.25 -16.42 -11.30
CA PRO A 526 19.51 -17.67 -11.51
C PRO A 526 19.84 -18.33 -12.85
#